data_AF-A0A1Y2B2T3-F1
#
_entry.id   AF-A0A1Y2B2T3-F1
#
_cell.length_a   1.000
_cell.length_b   1.000
_cell.length_c   1.000
_cell.angle_alpha   90.00
_cell.angle_beta   90.00
_cell.angle_gamma   90.00
#
_symmetry.space_group_name_H-M   'P 1'
#
loop_
_entity.id
_entity.type
_entity.pdbx_description
1 polymer ?
#
loop_
_entity_poly.entity_id
_entity_poly.type
_entity_poly.pdbx_seq_one_letter_code
_entity_poly.pdbx_strand_id
1 'polypeptide(L)'
;MSQSSTPTQQSTSTPLSPNRSIDGTWSSSPLSSPDKDSVGSGDGGIRVTSILGLHQVPDDRPVFTCQSCSEPVALQDELVSQAFTGRHGKAYLMNSTINTRLGKREERKLLTGTHTVADLACASCNASLGWMYIRAPNGEQRYKEGRYILEAANIVKENNW
;
A
#
# COMPACT_ATOMS: atom_id res chain seq x y z
N MET A 1 -16.51 -11.98 -56.60
CA MET A 1 -15.98 -11.39 -57.85
C MET A 1 -16.06 -9.88 -57.66
N SER A 2 -15.03 -9.07 -57.46
CA SER A 2 -13.58 -9.15 -57.72
C SER A 2 -12.93 -8.07 -56.81
N GLN A 3 -11.96 -8.39 -55.95
CA GLN A 3 -10.50 -8.20 -56.13
C GLN A 3 -10.09 -6.75 -56.48
N SER A 4 -9.33 -6.05 -55.60
CA SER A 4 -7.85 -5.81 -55.70
C SER A 4 -7.54 -4.46 -56.41
N SER A 5 -6.60 -3.55 -56.09
CA SER A 5 -5.42 -3.48 -55.21
C SER A 5 -4.97 -2.01 -55.04
N THR A 6 -4.20 -1.74 -53.97
CA THR A 6 -3.18 -0.67 -53.75
C THR A 6 -2.06 -0.71 -54.81
N PRO A 7 -1.17 0.32 -55.02
CA PRO A 7 -0.18 0.84 -54.04
C PRO A 7 0.38 2.29 -54.23
N THR A 8 1.23 2.77 -53.30
CA THR A 8 2.44 3.67 -53.45
C THR A 8 2.80 4.25 -52.06
N GLN A 9 3.77 3.69 -51.31
CA GLN A 9 5.19 4.09 -51.13
C GLN A 9 5.46 5.55 -50.72
N GLN A 10 6.11 5.78 -49.56
CA GLN A 10 7.52 6.19 -49.49
C GLN A 10 8.10 6.20 -48.05
N SER A 11 9.36 5.77 -47.97
CA SER A 11 10.21 5.56 -46.80
C SER A 11 10.93 6.84 -46.34
N THR A 12 11.40 6.90 -45.09
CA THR A 12 12.72 7.48 -44.75
C THR A 12 13.17 7.02 -43.37
N SER A 13 14.39 6.49 -43.34
CA SER A 13 15.10 5.91 -42.21
C SER A 13 16.14 6.91 -41.71
N THR A 14 16.32 7.03 -40.39
CA THR A 14 17.58 7.56 -39.84
C THR A 14 17.87 6.92 -38.47
N PRO A 15 18.94 6.12 -38.32
CA PRO A 15 19.51 5.78 -37.03
C PRO A 15 20.79 6.59 -36.76
N LEU A 16 20.90 7.16 -35.56
CA LEU A 16 22.14 7.74 -35.05
C LEU A 16 22.41 7.21 -33.63
N SER A 17 23.42 6.38 -33.53
CA SER A 17 24.28 6.15 -32.36
C SER A 17 25.68 6.63 -32.79
N PRO A 18 26.61 7.08 -31.92
CA PRO A 18 27.21 6.14 -30.95
C PRO A 18 27.79 6.72 -29.64
N ASN A 19 27.97 5.79 -28.70
CA ASN A 19 29.09 5.61 -27.77
C ASN A 19 29.46 6.72 -26.76
N ARG A 20 29.32 6.40 -25.46
CA ARG A 20 30.19 6.96 -24.42
C ARG A 20 30.51 5.90 -23.37
N SER A 21 31.71 5.35 -23.48
CA SER A 21 32.39 4.57 -22.45
C SER A 21 32.79 5.49 -21.30
N ILE A 22 32.51 5.08 -20.05
CA ILE A 22 33.24 5.56 -18.88
C ILE A 22 33.50 4.35 -17.96
N ASP A 23 34.75 3.89 -18.02
CA ASP A 23 35.40 3.10 -16.98
C ASP A 23 35.79 4.07 -15.85
N GLY A 24 35.54 3.68 -14.60
CA GLY A 24 35.71 4.56 -13.45
C GLY A 24 35.81 3.76 -12.17
N THR A 25 36.97 3.12 -12.00
CA THR A 25 37.44 2.41 -10.81
C THR A 25 37.28 3.27 -9.56
N TRP A 26 36.52 2.80 -8.56
CA TRP A 26 36.49 3.43 -7.24
C TRP A 26 37.47 2.69 -6.32
N SER A 27 38.57 3.38 -6.03
CA SER A 27 39.64 2.89 -5.17
C SER A 27 39.26 3.00 -3.69
N SER A 28 39.62 1.96 -2.94
CA SER A 28 39.52 1.87 -1.49
C SER A 28 40.48 2.84 -0.79
N SER A 29 40.09 3.36 0.37
CA SER A 29 41.02 3.72 1.45
C SER A 29 40.31 3.65 2.82
N PRO A 30 40.93 3.01 3.84
CA PRO A 30 40.39 2.87 5.19
C PRO A 30 40.88 4.02 6.09
N LEU A 31 40.07 4.46 7.06
CA LEU A 31 40.63 5.22 8.18
C LEU A 31 39.78 5.12 9.46
N SER A 32 40.45 4.62 10.49
CA SER A 32 40.44 5.04 11.90
C SER A 32 39.17 4.92 12.74
N SER A 33 39.23 3.94 13.66
CA SER A 33 38.73 4.05 15.04
C SER A 33 39.21 5.34 15.72
N PRO A 34 38.47 5.82 16.73
CA PRO A 34 38.99 5.63 18.09
C PRO A 34 37.92 5.25 19.13
N ASP A 35 38.43 4.56 20.15
CA ASP A 35 37.81 4.12 21.40
C ASP A 35 37.42 5.26 22.36
N LYS A 36 36.75 4.83 23.46
CA LYS A 36 36.52 5.48 24.78
C LYS A 36 35.08 5.96 25.00
N ASP A 37 34.44 5.76 26.14
CA ASP A 37 34.57 4.90 27.32
C ASP A 37 33.30 5.20 28.16
N SER A 38 32.88 4.23 28.98
CA SER A 38 32.20 4.43 30.27
C SER A 38 30.70 4.79 30.37
N VAL A 39 30.00 3.79 30.92
CA VAL A 39 29.12 3.80 32.11
C VAL A 39 27.77 4.53 32.07
N GLY A 40 26.73 3.73 32.17
CA GLY A 40 25.39 4.13 32.57
C GLY A 40 24.61 2.92 33.07
N SER A 41 24.79 2.58 34.35
CA SER A 41 23.92 1.65 35.06
C SER A 41 22.52 2.25 35.15
N GLY A 42 21.55 1.59 34.53
CA GLY A 42 20.12 1.88 34.63
C GLY A 42 19.36 0.57 34.52
N ASP A 43 18.96 0.06 35.69
CA ASP A 43 18.10 -1.10 35.86
C ASP A 43 16.74 -0.87 35.15
N GLY A 44 16.33 -1.83 34.33
CA GLY A 44 15.12 -1.77 33.52
C GLY A 44 15.12 -2.86 32.46
N GLY A 45 14.66 -4.05 32.84
CA GLY A 45 14.84 -5.31 32.10
C GLY A 45 14.54 -5.27 30.60
N ILE A 46 15.59 -5.39 29.79
CA ILE A 46 15.48 -5.70 28.36
C ILE A 46 15.54 -7.22 28.20
N ARG A 47 14.39 -7.85 27.96
CA ARG A 47 14.34 -9.23 27.48
C ARG A 47 14.73 -9.24 26.00
N VAL A 48 16.02 -9.40 25.72
CA VAL A 48 16.49 -9.68 24.35
C VAL A 48 16.30 -11.17 24.06
N THR A 49 15.29 -11.49 23.28
CA THR A 49 15.29 -12.69 22.42
C THR A 49 15.01 -12.25 20.99
N SER A 50 16.06 -11.81 20.30
CA SER A 50 16.06 -11.69 18.84
C SER A 50 16.18 -13.08 18.22
N ILE A 51 15.48 -13.36 17.11
CA ILE A 51 16.10 -13.93 15.88
C ILE A 51 15.15 -14.02 14.67
N LEU A 52 13.85 -13.71 14.76
CA LEU A 52 13.00 -13.63 13.56
C LEU A 52 12.36 -12.25 13.49
N GLY A 53 12.56 -11.55 12.37
CA GLY A 53 11.95 -10.27 12.04
C GLY A 53 10.45 -10.37 11.83
N LEU A 54 9.74 -10.80 12.87
CA LEU A 54 8.30 -10.66 12.97
C LEU A 54 8.03 -9.20 13.34
N HIS A 55 7.37 -8.49 12.43
CA HIS A 55 6.75 -7.21 12.69
C HIS A 55 5.72 -7.42 13.81
N GLN A 56 6.16 -7.27 15.06
CA GLN A 56 5.31 -7.39 16.24
C GLN A 56 4.36 -6.19 16.23
N VAL A 57 3.10 -6.45 15.89
CA VAL A 57 2.03 -5.51 16.16
C VAL A 57 1.99 -5.34 17.69
N PRO A 58 2.19 -4.13 18.25
CA PRO A 58 2.14 -3.94 19.68
C PRO A 58 0.75 -4.35 20.20
N ASP A 59 0.72 -5.33 21.11
CA ASP A 59 -0.45 -5.99 21.70
C ASP A 59 -1.42 -5.05 22.43
N ASP A 60 -0.99 -3.82 22.70
CA ASP A 60 -1.74 -2.79 23.40
C ASP A 60 -2.60 -1.92 22.45
N ARG A 61 -2.43 -2.07 21.13
CA ARG A 61 -3.14 -1.21 20.17
C ARG A 61 -4.43 -1.86 19.68
N PRO A 62 -5.57 -1.13 19.68
CA PRO A 62 -6.79 -1.63 19.07
C PRO A 62 -6.57 -1.96 17.59
N VAL A 63 -7.13 -3.07 17.15
CA VAL A 63 -7.03 -3.57 15.78
C VAL A 63 -8.42 -3.79 15.19
N PHE A 64 -8.50 -3.72 13.87
CA PHE A 64 -9.68 -4.11 13.12
C PHE A 64 -9.47 -5.50 12.57
N THR A 65 -10.40 -6.40 12.89
CA THR A 65 -10.42 -7.79 12.44
C THR A 65 -11.56 -8.00 11.44
N CYS A 66 -11.42 -8.99 10.57
CA CYS A 66 -12.50 -9.37 9.64
C CYS A 66 -13.65 -10.03 10.42
N GLN A 67 -14.89 -9.63 10.16
CA GLN A 67 -16.05 -10.23 10.83
C GLN A 67 -16.23 -11.73 10.52
N SER A 68 -15.76 -12.21 9.36
CA SER A 68 -16.00 -13.59 8.92
C SER A 68 -14.94 -14.59 9.38
N CYS A 69 -13.69 -14.16 9.60
CA CYS A 69 -12.58 -15.05 9.97
C CYS A 69 -11.75 -14.54 11.15
N SER A 70 -12.09 -13.39 11.72
CA SER A 70 -11.39 -12.74 12.83
C SER A 70 -9.91 -12.42 12.59
N GLU A 71 -9.44 -12.48 11.34
CA GLU A 71 -8.07 -12.12 10.98
C GLU A 71 -7.87 -10.59 11.08
N PRO A 72 -6.77 -10.07 11.64
CA PRO A 72 -6.47 -8.64 11.64
C PRO A 72 -6.28 -8.12 10.22
N VAL A 73 -7.09 -7.12 9.85
CA VAL A 73 -7.13 -6.51 8.51
C VAL A 73 -6.56 -5.09 8.49
N ALA A 74 -6.59 -4.38 9.62
CA ALA A 74 -6.02 -3.05 9.75
C ALA A 74 -5.73 -2.72 11.21
N LEU A 75 -4.80 -1.79 11.43
CA LEU A 75 -4.52 -1.24 12.75
C LEU A 75 -5.40 -0.01 12.99
N GLN A 76 -5.76 0.28 14.24
CA GLN A 76 -6.41 1.56 14.58
C GLN A 76 -5.49 2.74 14.28
N ASP A 77 -4.18 2.58 14.38
CA ASP A 77 -3.19 3.63 14.09
C ASP A 77 -3.30 4.16 12.65
N GLU A 78 -3.63 3.27 11.71
CA GLU A 78 -3.79 3.61 10.30
C GLU A 78 -5.13 4.29 9.99
N LEU A 79 -6.02 4.44 10.98
CA LEU A 79 -7.31 5.09 10.81
C LEU A 79 -7.14 6.58 10.57
N VAL A 80 -7.48 7.01 9.36
CA VAL A 80 -7.45 8.41 8.95
C VAL A 80 -8.75 9.12 9.34
N SER A 81 -9.90 8.49 9.07
CA SER A 81 -11.20 9.13 9.35
C SER A 81 -12.36 8.13 9.42
N GLN A 82 -13.31 8.41 10.31
CA GLN A 82 -14.55 7.65 10.51
C GLN A 82 -15.79 8.34 9.91
N ALA A 83 -15.58 9.46 9.21
CA ALA A 83 -16.62 10.29 8.61
C ALA A 83 -17.04 9.81 7.22
N PHE A 84 -16.66 8.59 6.85
CA PHE A 84 -16.98 7.99 5.57
C PHE A 84 -18.17 7.04 5.71
N THR A 85 -18.92 6.90 4.62
CA THR A 85 -20.04 5.97 4.52
C THR A 85 -19.88 5.13 3.27
N GLY A 86 -20.06 3.82 3.43
CA GLY A 86 -20.01 2.84 2.36
C GLY A 86 -21.40 2.48 1.84
N ARG A 87 -21.50 1.29 1.22
CA ARG A 87 -22.77 0.74 0.73
C ARG A 87 -23.63 0.22 1.89
N HIS A 88 -22.96 -0.29 2.93
CA HIS A 88 -23.60 -0.91 4.09
C HIS A 88 -23.65 0.00 5.33
N GLY A 89 -23.46 1.32 5.17
CA GLY A 89 -23.55 2.30 6.25
C GLY A 89 -22.20 2.93 6.61
N LYS A 90 -21.79 2.85 7.87
CA LYS A 90 -20.54 3.48 8.35
C LYS A 90 -19.32 2.81 7.70
N ALA A 91 -18.34 3.61 7.30
CA ALA A 91 -17.07 3.13 6.78
C ALA A 91 -15.89 3.93 7.37
N TYR A 92 -14.72 3.30 7.30
CA TYR A 92 -13.47 3.81 7.85
C TYR A 92 -12.46 4.02 6.74
N LEU A 93 -11.85 5.21 6.69
CA LEU A 93 -10.74 5.51 5.81
C LEU A 93 -9.44 5.14 6.51
N MET A 94 -8.69 4.21 5.93
CA MET A 94 -7.38 3.76 6.42
C MET A 94 -6.26 4.21 5.48
N ASN A 95 -5.08 4.45 6.06
CA ASN A 95 -3.84 4.70 5.32
C ASN A 95 -3.29 3.40 4.74
N SER A 96 -3.26 2.32 5.54
CA SER A 96 -2.79 0.99 5.11
C SER A 96 -3.69 -0.11 5.67
N THR A 97 -3.66 -1.27 5.00
CA THR A 97 -4.32 -2.50 5.45
C THR A 97 -3.34 -3.68 5.37
N ILE A 98 -3.52 -4.65 6.27
CA ILE A 98 -2.71 -5.87 6.35
C ILE A 98 -3.61 -7.09 6.08
N ASN A 99 -3.06 -8.19 5.57
CA ASN A 99 -3.85 -9.41 5.29
C ASN A 99 -5.09 -9.16 4.39
N THR A 100 -5.01 -8.18 3.49
CA THR A 100 -6.06 -7.87 2.52
C THR A 100 -5.56 -8.08 1.09
N ARG A 101 -6.45 -8.54 0.20
CA ARG A 101 -6.20 -8.70 -1.24
C ARG A 101 -6.95 -7.64 -2.01
N LEU A 102 -6.24 -6.98 -2.94
CA LEU A 102 -6.85 -6.08 -3.91
C LEU A 102 -7.39 -6.90 -5.08
N GLY A 103 -8.68 -6.72 -5.35
CA GLY A 103 -9.41 -7.35 -6.42
C GLY A 103 -9.38 -6.54 -7.71
N LYS A 104 -10.49 -6.63 -8.44
CA LYS A 104 -10.63 -5.94 -9.73
C LYS A 104 -10.74 -4.43 -9.50
N ARG A 105 -10.05 -3.68 -10.36
CA ARG A 105 -10.30 -2.25 -10.52
C ARG A 105 -11.66 -2.04 -11.16
N GLU A 106 -12.49 -1.25 -10.50
CA GLU A 106 -13.80 -0.84 -10.98
C GLU A 106 -13.89 0.68 -10.93
N GLU A 107 -14.44 1.26 -11.99
CA GLU A 107 -14.67 2.68 -12.05
C GLU A 107 -16.03 3.00 -11.45
N ARG A 108 -16.04 3.72 -10.33
CA ARG A 108 -17.27 4.09 -9.61
C ARG A 108 -17.49 5.58 -9.64
N LYS A 109 -18.71 5.96 -10.00
CA LYS A 109 -19.18 7.35 -9.93
C LYS A 109 -19.53 7.67 -8.48
N LEU A 110 -18.67 8.45 -7.84
CA LEU A 110 -18.87 8.98 -6.49
C LEU A 110 -19.33 10.44 -6.58
N LEU A 111 -19.68 11.01 -5.43
CA LEU A 111 -20.17 12.39 -5.32
C LEU A 111 -19.24 13.42 -5.98
N THR A 112 -17.92 13.19 -5.90
CA THR A 112 -16.87 14.09 -6.41
C THR A 112 -16.45 13.78 -7.85
N GLY A 113 -17.07 12.80 -8.52
CA GLY A 113 -16.76 12.40 -9.89
C GLY A 113 -16.47 10.90 -10.05
N THR A 114 -15.94 10.54 -11.21
CA THR A 114 -15.62 9.16 -11.58
C THR A 114 -14.26 8.75 -11.02
N HIS A 115 -14.25 7.83 -10.04
CA HIS A 115 -13.01 7.38 -9.38
C HIS A 115 -12.71 5.94 -9.78
N THR A 116 -11.45 5.65 -10.05
CA THR A 116 -11.00 4.26 -10.20
C THR A 116 -10.73 3.70 -8.82
N VAL A 117 -11.55 2.76 -8.39
CA VAL A 117 -11.39 2.04 -7.11
C VAL A 117 -11.03 0.58 -7.38
N ALA A 118 -10.46 -0.12 -6.41
CA ALA A 118 -10.34 -1.57 -6.45
C ALA A 118 -11.10 -2.20 -5.30
N ASP A 119 -11.82 -3.28 -5.57
CA ASP A 119 -12.44 -4.10 -4.52
C ASP A 119 -11.36 -4.61 -3.55
N LEU A 120 -11.66 -4.60 -2.25
CA LEU A 120 -10.76 -5.08 -1.22
C LEU A 120 -11.41 -6.26 -0.50
N ALA A 121 -10.74 -7.40 -0.52
CA ALA A 121 -11.18 -8.63 0.11
C ALA A 121 -10.21 -9.09 1.20
N CYS A 122 -10.68 -9.86 2.17
CA CYS A 122 -9.81 -10.50 3.15
C CYS A 122 -8.92 -11.55 2.49
N ALA A 123 -7.63 -11.61 2.84
CA ALA A 123 -6.72 -12.60 2.28
C ALA A 123 -7.00 -14.04 2.75
N SER A 124 -7.61 -14.20 3.93
CA SER A 124 -7.85 -15.50 4.57
C SER A 124 -9.19 -16.12 4.15
N CYS A 125 -10.28 -15.35 4.16
CA CYS A 125 -11.63 -15.85 3.82
C CYS A 125 -12.21 -15.30 2.51
N ASN A 126 -11.50 -14.38 1.85
CA ASN A 126 -11.92 -13.76 0.60
C ASN A 126 -13.26 -12.98 0.66
N ALA A 127 -13.74 -12.66 1.88
CA ALA A 127 -14.90 -11.81 2.10
C ALA A 127 -14.62 -10.36 1.71
N SER A 128 -15.61 -9.68 1.14
CA SER A 128 -15.53 -8.27 0.77
C SER A 128 -15.45 -7.38 2.01
N LEU A 129 -14.35 -6.65 2.15
CA LEU A 129 -14.12 -5.73 3.28
C LEU A 129 -14.42 -4.28 2.90
N GLY A 130 -14.23 -3.93 1.62
CA GLY A 130 -14.48 -2.59 1.10
C GLY A 130 -13.76 -2.33 -0.21
N TRP A 131 -13.09 -1.18 -0.36
CA TRP A 131 -12.37 -0.81 -1.58
C TRP A 131 -11.22 0.16 -1.34
N MET A 132 -10.26 0.20 -2.25
CA MET A 132 -9.15 1.15 -2.28
C MET A 132 -9.33 2.19 -3.38
N TYR A 133 -8.97 3.44 -3.11
CA TYR A 133 -8.85 4.45 -4.16
C TYR A 133 -7.56 4.26 -4.95
N ILE A 134 -7.66 3.80 -6.19
CA ILE A 134 -6.50 3.65 -7.09
C ILE A 134 -6.15 4.98 -7.73
N ARG A 135 -7.14 5.62 -8.35
CA ARG A 135 -6.97 6.93 -8.99
C ARG A 135 -8.14 7.85 -8.76
N ALA A 136 -7.81 9.12 -8.56
CA ALA A 136 -8.76 10.20 -8.56
C ALA A 136 -8.86 10.83 -9.96
N PRO A 137 -10.06 11.31 -10.37
CA PRO A 137 -10.23 11.95 -11.68
C PRO A 137 -9.51 13.29 -11.80
N ASN A 138 -9.39 14.02 -10.69
CA ASN A 138 -8.83 15.37 -10.64
C ASN A 138 -7.64 15.43 -9.66
N GLY A 139 -6.66 16.28 -9.97
CA GLY A 139 -5.45 16.50 -9.15
C GLY A 139 -5.75 16.85 -7.68
N GLU A 140 -6.85 17.54 -7.44
CA GLU A 140 -7.27 18.00 -6.11
C GLU A 140 -7.75 16.87 -5.19
N GLN A 141 -8.13 15.73 -5.75
CA GLN A 141 -8.62 14.57 -4.99
C GLN A 141 -7.53 13.49 -4.83
N ARG A 142 -6.29 13.77 -5.28
CA ARG A 142 -5.16 12.83 -5.20
C ARG A 142 -4.78 12.44 -3.77
N TYR A 143 -5.14 13.24 -2.77
CA TYR A 143 -4.92 12.89 -1.37
C TYR A 143 -5.66 11.61 -0.93
N LYS A 144 -6.70 11.20 -1.67
CA LYS A 144 -7.43 9.95 -1.45
C LYS A 144 -6.77 8.76 -2.14
N GLU A 145 -5.93 8.99 -3.15
CA GLU A 145 -5.22 7.91 -3.85
C GLU A 145 -4.33 7.15 -2.87
N GLY A 146 -4.36 5.83 -2.94
CA GLY A 146 -3.62 4.99 -2.00
C GLY A 146 -4.35 4.71 -0.68
N ARG A 147 -5.53 5.30 -0.45
CA ARG A 147 -6.30 5.09 0.79
C ARG A 147 -7.32 3.97 0.64
N TYR A 148 -7.61 3.32 1.76
CA TYR A 148 -8.51 2.18 1.84
C TYR A 148 -9.79 2.56 2.57
N ILE A 149 -10.93 2.12 2.06
CA ILE A 149 -12.23 2.22 2.72
C ILE A 149 -12.59 0.82 3.20
N LEU A 150 -12.78 0.67 4.51
CA LEU A 150 -13.29 -0.54 5.14
C LEU A 150 -14.71 -0.29 5.64
N GLU A 151 -15.64 -1.18 5.30
CA GLU A 151 -17.02 -1.07 5.76
C GLU A 151 -17.16 -1.66 7.17
N ALA A 152 -17.76 -0.90 8.08
CA ALA A 152 -17.98 -1.31 9.47
C ALA A 152 -18.86 -2.56 9.60
N ALA A 153 -19.63 -2.91 8.56
CA ALA A 153 -20.45 -4.11 8.52
C ALA A 153 -19.65 -5.40 8.27
N ASN A 154 -18.40 -5.30 7.79
CA ASN A 154 -17.55 -6.43 7.44
C ASN A 154 -16.31 -6.55 8.34
N ILE A 155 -16.12 -5.60 9.26
CA ILE A 155 -14.99 -5.56 10.19
C ILE A 155 -15.48 -5.39 11.63
N VAL A 156 -14.72 -5.93 12.57
CA VAL A 156 -14.94 -5.80 14.01
C VAL A 156 -13.78 -5.01 14.61
N LYS A 157 -14.09 -4.03 15.46
CA LYS A 157 -13.06 -3.29 16.21
C LYS A 157 -12.80 -4.01 17.52
N GLU A 158 -11.60 -4.53 17.70
CA GLU A 158 -11.14 -5.13 18.96
C GLU A 158 -10.42 -4.04 19.77
N ASN A 159 -10.88 -3.82 21.00
CA ASN A 159 -10.30 -2.84 21.91
C ASN A 159 -9.71 -3.61 23.09
N ASN A 160 -8.39 -3.72 23.19
CA ASN A 160 -7.70 -4.31 24.34
C ASN A 160 -7.65 -3.26 25.46
N TRP A 161 -8.67 -3.24 26.33
CA TRP A 161 -8.75 -2.35 27.50
C TRP A 161 -8.36 -3.07 28.79
#